data_AF-A0AAU3R9Q6-F1
#
_entry.id   AF-A0AAU3R9Q6-F1
#
_cell.length_a   1.000
_cell.length_b   1.000
_cell.length_c   1.000
_cell.angle_alpha   90.00
_cell.angle_beta   90.00
_cell.angle_gamma   90.00
#
_symmetry.space_group_name_H-M   'P 1'
#
loop_
_entity.id
_entity.type
_entity.pdbx_description
1 polymer ?
#
loop_
_entity_poly.entity_id
_entity_poly.type
_entity_poly.pdbx_seq_one_letter_code
_entity_poly.pdbx_strand_id
1 'polypeptide(L)'
;MIEIVLVVLGAVGAGWLLRRKHRARTAAGPVPGIPCMVRIPAGEGRWRAGRVYGDQGAARWVPQRGEPVALPGGRATGIRVPSVKEGISINPGSRIVTCAYDGGGSIEIAVMPFDVRELLEAVPQAES
;
A
#
# COMPACT_ATOMS: atom_id res chain seq x y z
N MET A 1 -38.89 -27.87 5.50
CA MET A 1 -39.00 -26.70 6.41
C MET A 1 -37.68 -26.33 7.07
N ILE A 2 -37.00 -27.26 7.77
CA ILE A 2 -35.71 -26.99 8.45
C ILE A 2 -34.65 -26.39 7.50
N GLU A 3 -34.56 -26.90 6.28
CA GLU A 3 -33.54 -26.46 5.30
C GLU A 3 -33.71 -24.99 4.89
N ILE A 4 -34.96 -24.54 4.71
CA ILE A 4 -35.29 -23.14 4.40
C ILE A 4 -34.94 -22.24 5.58
N VAL A 5 -35.21 -22.70 6.81
CA VAL A 5 -34.88 -21.96 8.03
C VAL A 5 -33.37 -21.77 8.17
N LEU A 6 -32.57 -22.80 7.87
CA LEU A 6 -31.10 -22.70 7.92
C LEU A 6 -30.54 -21.73 6.89
N VAL A 7 -31.05 -21.75 5.65
CA VAL A 7 -30.62 -20.82 4.58
C VAL A 7 -30.95 -19.37 4.95
N VAL A 8 -32.16 -19.11 5.47
CA VAL A 8 -32.57 -17.77 5.88
C VAL A 8 -31.71 -17.24 7.04
N LEU A 9 -31.48 -18.07 8.06
CA LEU A 9 -30.61 -17.69 9.18
C LEU A 9 -29.17 -17.41 8.74
N GLY A 10 -28.63 -18.21 7.81
CA GLY A 10 -27.31 -18.01 7.22
C GLY A 10 -27.20 -16.68 6.47
N ALA A 11 -28.17 -16.35 5.62
CA ALA A 11 -28.19 -15.11 4.85
C ALA A 11 -28.29 -13.87 5.76
N VAL A 12 -29.15 -13.92 6.78
CA VAL A 12 -29.29 -12.84 7.78
C VAL A 12 -27.98 -12.65 8.56
N GLY A 13 -27.35 -13.75 9.00
CA GLY A 13 -26.08 -13.71 9.72
C GLY A 13 -24.94 -13.13 8.88
N ALA A 14 -24.81 -13.57 7.63
CA ALA A 14 -23.81 -13.05 6.69
C ALA A 14 -24.03 -11.55 6.40
N GLY A 15 -25.28 -11.15 6.16
CA GLY A 15 -25.65 -9.74 5.96
C GLY A 15 -25.32 -8.87 7.18
N TRP A 16 -25.60 -9.35 8.40
CA TRP A 16 -25.25 -8.66 9.64
C TRP A 16 -23.74 -8.49 9.81
N LEU A 17 -22.94 -9.53 9.54
CA LEU A 17 -21.47 -9.48 9.62
C LEU A 17 -20.88 -8.50 8.60
N LEU A 18 -21.37 -8.53 7.36
CA LEU A 18 -20.95 -7.59 6.31
C LEU A 18 -21.28 -6.15 6.72
N ARG A 19 -22.49 -5.90 7.23
CA ARG A 19 -22.91 -4.58 7.70
C ARG A 19 -22.08 -4.11 8.89
N ARG A 20 -21.79 -4.99 9.84
CA ARG A 20 -20.93 -4.69 11.01
C ARG A 20 -19.51 -4.33 10.56
N LYS A 21 -18.92 -5.10 9.65
CA LYS A 21 -17.59 -4.85 9.09
C LYS A 21 -17.55 -3.55 8.29
N HIS A 22 -18.57 -3.27 7.50
CA HIS A 22 -18.70 -2.03 6.75
C HIS A 22 -18.78 -0.82 7.69
N ARG A 23 -19.66 -0.87 8.70
CA ARG A 23 -19.78 0.19 9.71
C ARG A 23 -18.47 0.43 10.46
N ALA A 24 -17.76 -0.63 10.84
CA ALA A 24 -16.47 -0.51 11.49
C ALA A 24 -15.44 0.20 10.60
N ARG A 25 -15.41 -0.12 9.30
CA ARG A 25 -14.54 0.57 8.33
C ARG A 25 -14.90 2.03 8.13
N THR A 26 -16.18 2.35 8.02
CA THR A 26 -16.62 3.75 7.87
C THR A 26 -16.39 4.56 9.15
N ALA A 27 -16.51 3.94 10.33
CA ALA A 27 -16.27 4.60 11.61
C ALA A 27 -14.79 4.85 11.90
N ALA A 28 -13.88 4.08 11.29
CA ALA A 28 -12.43 4.24 11.48
C ALA A 28 -11.86 5.50 10.81
N GLY A 29 -12.65 6.20 9.98
CA GLY A 29 -12.21 7.40 9.28
C GLY A 29 -11.10 7.16 8.25
N PRO A 30 -10.67 8.22 7.54
CA PRO A 30 -9.51 8.16 6.65
C PRO A 30 -8.26 7.95 7.51
N VAL A 31 -7.52 6.87 7.25
CA VAL A 31 -6.21 6.68 7.91
C VAL A 31 -5.16 7.42 7.09
N PRO A 32 -4.41 8.37 7.69
CA PRO A 32 -3.41 9.18 6.98
C PRO A 32 -2.32 8.34 6.32
N GLY A 33 -1.63 8.95 5.35
CA GLY A 33 -0.53 8.33 4.61
C GLY A 33 -0.99 7.46 3.44
N ILE A 34 -0.14 7.41 2.43
CA ILE A 34 -0.41 6.79 1.13
C ILE A 34 -0.35 5.27 1.28
N PRO A 35 -1.46 4.53 1.08
CA PRO A 35 -1.45 3.08 1.19
C PRO A 35 -0.62 2.46 0.07
N CYS A 36 0.32 1.58 0.45
CA CYS A 36 1.24 1.01 -0.52
C CYS A 36 1.72 -0.40 -0.12
N MET A 37 2.31 -1.09 -1.10
CA MET A 37 3.16 -2.26 -0.87
C MET A 37 4.60 -1.87 -1.14
N VAL A 38 5.53 -2.33 -0.31
CA VAL A 38 6.95 -1.97 -0.41
C VAL A 38 7.83 -3.20 -0.48
N ARG A 39 8.88 -3.13 -1.30
CA ARG A 39 9.96 -4.12 -1.38
C ARG A 39 11.30 -3.42 -1.13
N ILE A 40 12.07 -3.94 -0.17
CA ILE A 40 13.39 -3.43 0.22
C ILE A 40 14.36 -4.63 0.34
N PRO A 41 15.56 -4.58 -0.26
CA PRO A 41 15.95 -3.60 -1.27
C PRO A 41 15.14 -3.79 -2.56
N ALA A 42 15.17 -2.81 -3.47
CA ALA A 42 14.50 -2.90 -4.76
C ALA A 42 14.92 -4.18 -5.50
N GLY A 43 13.99 -4.86 -6.16
CA GLY A 43 14.26 -6.09 -6.92
C GLY A 43 14.37 -7.39 -6.09
N GLU A 44 14.84 -7.34 -4.85
CA GLU A 44 15.26 -8.55 -4.10
C GLU A 44 14.40 -8.87 -2.88
N GLY A 45 13.70 -7.89 -2.29
CA GLY A 45 12.91 -8.10 -1.07
C GLY A 45 11.54 -8.77 -1.28
N ARG A 46 10.84 -9.01 -0.17
CA ARG A 46 9.42 -9.38 -0.16
C ARG A 46 8.54 -8.14 -0.14
N TRP A 47 7.43 -8.17 -0.87
CA TRP A 47 6.39 -7.14 -0.77
C TRP A 47 5.73 -7.14 0.61
N ARG A 48 5.74 -5.98 1.27
CA ARG A 48 5.18 -5.75 2.61
C ARG A 48 4.19 -4.59 2.56
N ALA A 49 3.02 -4.79 3.15
CA ALA A 49 2.01 -3.74 3.25
C ALA A 49 2.43 -2.66 4.25
N GLY A 50 2.09 -1.41 3.94
CA GLY A 50 2.31 -0.28 4.83
C GLY A 50 1.77 1.01 4.26
N ARG A 51 2.31 2.12 4.74
CA ARG A 51 1.95 3.46 4.28
C ARG A 51 3.19 4.34 4.17
N VAL A 52 3.24 5.14 3.12
CA VAL A 52 4.23 6.23 3.01
C VAL A 52 3.64 7.50 3.62
N TYR A 53 4.46 8.19 4.41
CA TYR A 53 4.18 9.51 4.95
C TYR A 53 5.23 10.47 4.41
N GLY A 54 4.79 11.59 3.82
CA GLY A 54 5.66 12.69 3.46
C GLY A 54 5.62 13.75 4.55
N ASP A 55 6.72 13.92 5.29
CA ASP A 55 6.87 14.98 6.29
C ASP A 55 7.95 15.96 5.80
N GLN A 56 7.55 17.10 5.20
CA GLN A 56 8.43 18.24 4.82
C GLN A 56 9.86 17.87 4.37
N GLY A 57 10.00 16.93 3.41
CA GLY A 57 11.30 16.51 2.86
C GLY A 57 11.92 15.24 3.46
N ALA A 58 11.30 14.64 4.48
CA ALA A 58 11.69 13.37 5.08
C ALA A 58 10.56 12.34 4.90
N ALA A 59 10.50 11.72 3.72
CA ALA A 59 9.57 10.62 3.51
C ALA A 59 9.95 9.43 4.42
N ARG A 60 8.93 8.72 4.91
CA ARG A 60 9.11 7.47 5.63
C ARG A 60 8.05 6.47 5.26
N TRP A 61 8.42 5.21 5.20
CA TRP A 61 7.49 4.11 5.07
C TRP A 61 7.26 3.45 6.42
N VAL A 62 6.00 3.31 6.81
CA VAL A 62 5.59 2.58 8.03
C VAL A 62 4.95 1.27 7.61
N PRO A 63 5.58 0.12 7.88
CA PRO A 63 4.96 -1.16 7.59
C PRO A 63 3.76 -1.41 8.50
N GLN A 64 2.83 -2.25 8.06
CA GLN A 64 1.75 -2.74 8.92
C GLN A 64 2.29 -3.58 10.10
N ARG A 65 3.48 -4.19 9.92
CA ARG A 65 4.20 -4.95 10.95
C ARG A 65 5.70 -4.69 10.85
N GLY A 66 6.32 -4.34 11.97
CA GLY A 66 7.76 -4.06 12.09
C GLY A 66 8.06 -2.56 12.20
N GLU A 67 9.35 -2.23 12.13
CA GLU A 67 9.82 -0.85 12.34
C GLU A 67 9.64 0.04 11.10
N PRO A 68 9.34 1.33 11.29
CA PRO A 68 9.37 2.33 10.21
C PRO A 68 10.75 2.42 9.54
N VAL A 69 10.75 2.69 8.24
CA VAL A 69 11.95 2.92 7.43
C VAL A 69 11.94 4.38 6.96
N ALA A 70 12.93 5.15 7.40
CA ALA A 70 13.16 6.50 6.89
C ALA A 70 13.72 6.43 5.46
N LEU A 71 13.30 7.36 4.61
CA LEU A 71 13.77 7.52 3.23
C LEU A 71 14.43 8.90 3.07
N PRO A 72 15.56 9.15 3.76
CA PRO A 72 16.25 10.44 3.70
C PRO A 72 16.69 10.74 2.27
N GLY A 73 16.39 11.94 1.79
CA GLY A 73 16.74 12.33 0.41
C GLY A 73 16.08 11.44 -0.66
N GLY A 74 14.99 10.73 -0.33
CA GLY A 74 14.36 9.77 -1.23
C GLY A 74 13.99 10.39 -2.58
N ARG A 75 14.55 9.85 -3.66
CA ARG A 75 14.29 10.27 -5.03
C ARG A 75 13.72 9.13 -5.85
N ALA A 76 12.60 9.37 -6.53
CA ALA A 76 12.07 8.44 -7.51
C ALA A 76 13.00 8.36 -8.73
N THR A 77 13.47 7.17 -9.08
CA THR A 77 14.37 6.89 -10.20
C THR A 77 13.68 6.21 -11.37
N GLY A 78 12.44 5.75 -11.20
CA GLY A 78 11.65 5.16 -12.27
C GLY A 78 10.25 4.77 -11.86
N ILE A 79 9.36 4.65 -12.83
CA ILE A 79 7.98 4.21 -12.64
C ILE A 79 7.66 3.14 -13.68
N ARG A 80 7.10 2.01 -13.24
CA ARG A 80 6.70 0.91 -14.12
C ARG A 80 5.42 0.24 -13.67
N VAL A 81 4.83 -0.56 -14.56
CA VAL A 81 3.77 -1.50 -14.20
C VAL A 81 4.37 -2.76 -13.53
N PRO A 82 3.61 -3.46 -12.68
CA PRO A 82 4.00 -4.77 -12.18
C PRO A 82 4.20 -5.77 -13.31
N SER A 83 5.20 -6.65 -13.16
CA SER A 83 5.28 -7.87 -13.94
C SER A 83 4.15 -8.85 -13.56
N VAL A 84 3.92 -9.87 -14.38
CA VAL A 84 2.93 -10.94 -14.09
C VAL A 84 3.21 -11.60 -12.74
N LYS A 85 4.48 -11.89 -12.45
CA LYS A 85 4.89 -12.50 -11.17
C LYS A 85 4.60 -11.58 -9.98
N GLU A 86 4.86 -10.28 -10.12
CA GLU A 86 4.57 -9.30 -9.08
C GLU A 86 3.06 -9.12 -8.87
N GLY A 87 2.26 -9.16 -9.93
CA GLY A 87 0.79 -9.07 -9.86
C GLY A 87 0.11 -10.17 -9.03
N ILE A 88 0.83 -11.25 -8.68
CA ILE A 88 0.36 -12.27 -7.72
C ILE A 88 0.49 -11.77 -6.27
N SER A 89 1.48 -10.90 -5.99
CA SER A 89 1.81 -10.42 -4.64
C SER A 89 1.30 -9.01 -4.33
N ILE A 90 1.07 -8.19 -5.36
CA ILE A 90 0.56 -6.81 -5.27
C ILE A 90 -0.59 -6.63 -6.25
N ASN A 91 -1.32 -5.51 -6.14
CA ASN A 91 -2.40 -5.22 -7.08
C ASN A 91 -1.83 -5.04 -8.51
N PRO A 92 -2.27 -5.83 -9.53
CA PRO A 92 -1.76 -5.71 -10.90
C PRO A 92 -1.98 -4.33 -11.54
N GLY A 93 -3.00 -3.59 -11.08
CA GLY A 93 -3.31 -2.24 -11.55
C GLY A 93 -2.41 -1.15 -10.96
N SER A 94 -1.53 -1.47 -10.02
CA SER A 94 -0.65 -0.50 -9.36
C SER A 94 0.41 0.09 -10.31
N ARG A 95 1.17 1.06 -9.81
CA ARG A 95 2.45 1.51 -10.37
C ARG A 95 3.53 1.28 -9.34
N ILE A 96 4.64 0.71 -9.77
CA ILE A 96 5.84 0.52 -8.94
C ILE A 96 6.74 1.71 -9.21
N VAL A 97 6.98 2.50 -8.17
CA VAL A 97 7.95 3.59 -8.16
C VAL A 97 9.22 3.08 -7.49
N THR A 98 10.32 3.04 -8.24
CA THR A 98 11.64 2.76 -7.67
C THR A 98 12.18 4.07 -7.11
N CYS A 99 12.66 4.03 -5.87
CA CYS A 99 13.32 5.17 -5.23
C CYS A 99 14.71 4.76 -4.72
N ALA A 100 15.66 5.68 -4.87
CA ALA A 100 16.93 5.65 -4.14
C ALA A 100 16.85 6.64 -2.97
N TYR A 101 17.55 6.37 -1.89
CA TYR A 101 17.64 7.26 -0.73
C TYR A 101 19.06 7.27 -0.17
N ASP A 102 19.38 8.27 0.65
CA ASP A 102 20.72 8.48 1.18
C ASP A 102 21.24 7.23 1.92
N GLY A 103 22.54 7.01 1.87
CA GLY A 103 23.17 5.79 2.39
C GLY A 103 23.16 4.61 1.41
N GLY A 104 22.80 4.84 0.15
CA GLY A 104 22.87 3.84 -0.93
C GLY A 104 21.71 2.84 -0.93
N GLY A 105 20.66 3.11 -0.15
CA GLY A 105 19.49 2.25 -0.09
C GLY A 105 18.56 2.41 -1.28
N SER A 106 17.88 1.33 -1.64
CA SER A 106 16.86 1.32 -2.70
C SER A 106 15.56 0.69 -2.20
N ILE A 107 14.44 1.20 -2.70
CA ILE A 107 13.10 0.76 -2.34
C ILE A 107 12.20 0.77 -3.57
N GLU A 108 11.34 -0.22 -3.70
CA GLU A 108 10.22 -0.18 -4.65
C GLU A 108 8.91 -0.01 -3.89
N ILE A 109 8.12 0.96 -4.34
CA ILE A 109 6.85 1.36 -3.72
C ILE A 109 5.74 1.14 -4.76
N ALA A 110 4.91 0.14 -4.53
CA ALA A 110 3.71 -0.12 -5.33
C ALA A 110 2.51 0.63 -4.74
N VAL A 111 2.01 1.61 -5.50
CA VAL A 111 0.84 2.44 -5.16
C VAL A 111 -0.20 2.37 -6.25
N MET A 112 -1.45 2.70 -5.94
CA MET A 112 -2.47 2.79 -6.97
C MET A 112 -2.20 3.99 -7.90
N PRO A 113 -2.63 3.96 -9.18
CA PRO A 113 -2.29 5.01 -10.14
C PRO A 113 -2.69 6.43 -9.71
N PHE A 114 -3.80 6.58 -8.98
CA PHE A 114 -4.27 7.87 -8.47
C PHE A 114 -3.40 8.43 -7.33
N ASP A 115 -2.68 7.58 -6.62
CA ASP A 115 -1.79 7.95 -5.51
C ASP A 115 -0.36 8.28 -5.99
N VAL A 116 -0.03 8.03 -7.27
CA VAL A 116 1.34 8.24 -7.80
C VAL A 116 1.78 9.69 -7.65
N ARG A 117 0.88 10.64 -7.93
CA ARG A 117 1.19 12.08 -7.83
C ARG A 117 1.53 12.46 -6.38
N GLU A 118 0.69 12.06 -5.43
CA GLU A 118 0.92 12.31 -4.00
C GLU A 118 2.21 11.65 -3.52
N LEU A 119 2.53 10.45 -4.01
CA LEU A 119 3.80 9.79 -3.71
C LEU A 119 4.99 10.58 -4.27
N LEU A 120 4.91 11.09 -5.49
CA LEU A 120 5.97 11.90 -6.10
C LEU A 120 6.11 13.29 -5.45
N GLU A 121 5.09 13.79 -4.76
CA GLU A 121 5.22 14.97 -3.91
C GLU A 121 6.04 14.66 -2.64
N ALA A 122 5.95 13.42 -2.12
CA ALA A 122 6.71 12.97 -0.95
C ALA A 122 8.14 12.49 -1.28
N VAL A 123 8.32 11.81 -2.41
CA VAL A 123 9.62 11.35 -2.95
C VAL A 123 9.76 11.84 -4.39
N PRO A 124 10.26 13.08 -4.58
CA PRO A 124 10.30 13.70 -5.90
C PRO A 124 11.23 12.98 -6.87
N GLN A 125 11.00 13.15 -8.17
CA GLN A 125 11.84 12.52 -9.19
C GLN A 125 13.28 13.03 -9.12
N ALA A 126 14.25 12.13 -9.29
CA ALA A 126 15.64 12.54 -9.49
C ALA A 126 15.73 13.47 -10.71
N GLU A 127 16.44 14.58 -10.57
CA GLU A 127 16.75 15.44 -11.71
C GLU A 127 17.75 14.70 -12.61
N SER A 128 17.44 14.64 -13.90
CA SER A 128 18.29 14.01 -14.93
C SER A 128 19.57 14.79 -15.20
#